data_AF-A0A6A8ALD9-F1
#
_entry.id   AF-A0A6A8ALD9-F1
#
_cell.length_a   1.000
_cell.length_b   1.000
_cell.length_c   1.000
_cell.angle_alpha   90.00
_cell.angle_beta   90.00
_cell.angle_gamma   90.00
#
_symmetry.space_group_name_H-M   'P 1'
#
loop_
_entity.id
_entity.type
_entity.pdbx_description
1 polymer ?
#
loop_
_entity_poly.entity_id
_entity_poly.type
_entity_poly.pdbx_seq_one_letter_code
_entity_poly.pdbx_strand_id
1 'polypeptide(L)' 'MMNSMPRKNGGNAANALRDHKGIVVQGHGTFARGATVDEAFVILSSIEHACTVKYLVDSAKRINV' A
#
# COMPACT_ATOMS: atom_id res chain seq x y z
N MET A 1 -0.32 -10.31 6.23
CA MET A 1 -0.97 -11.07 5.14
C MET A 1 -0.77 -10.30 3.86
N MET A 2 0.20 -10.72 3.04
CA MET A 2 0.58 -10.05 1.80
C MET A 2 0.69 -11.16 0.74
N ASN A 3 -0.43 -11.84 0.50
CA ASN A 3 -0.49 -12.91 -0.47
C ASN A 3 -0.82 -12.29 -1.84
N SER A 4 0.23 -12.20 -2.66
CA SER A 4 0.19 -12.42 -4.11
C SER A 4 -1.03 -11.85 -4.85
N MET A 5 -1.03 -10.53 -5.08
CA MET A 5 -1.92 -9.94 -6.09
C MET A 5 -1.37 -10.25 -7.49
N PRO A 6 -2.10 -11.00 -8.34
CA PRO A 6 -1.59 -11.47 -9.61
C PRO A 6 -1.36 -10.30 -10.58
N ARG A 7 -0.25 -10.38 -11.34
CA ARG A 7 0.19 -9.39 -12.33
C ARG A 7 -0.80 -9.24 -13.49
N LYS A 8 -1.94 -8.54 -13.34
CA LYS A 8 -2.62 -7.82 -14.44
C LYS A 8 -3.74 -6.87 -13.97
N ASN A 9 -3.72 -5.67 -14.56
CA ASN A 9 -4.84 -4.80 -14.94
C ASN A 9 -5.65 -4.10 -13.83
N GLY A 10 -5.97 -2.82 -14.07
CA GLY A 10 -6.66 -1.91 -13.14
C GLY A 10 -7.99 -2.40 -12.55
N GLY A 11 -8.61 -3.44 -13.13
CA GLY A 11 -9.78 -4.10 -12.53
C GLY A 11 -9.53 -4.72 -11.16
N ASN A 12 -8.32 -5.24 -10.91
CA ASN A 12 -7.97 -5.82 -9.61
C ASN A 12 -7.76 -4.73 -8.54
N ALA A 13 -7.15 -3.60 -8.93
CA ALA A 13 -6.97 -2.45 -8.06
C ALA A 13 -8.32 -1.80 -7.71
N ALA A 14 -9.20 -1.63 -8.70
CA ALA A 14 -10.54 -1.10 -8.49
C ALA A 14 -11.36 -1.99 -7.54
N ASN A 15 -11.29 -3.32 -7.68
CA ASN A 15 -12.02 -4.21 -6.79
C ASN A 15 -11.47 -4.16 -5.36
N ALA A 16 -10.15 -4.16 -5.18
CA ALA A 16 -9.54 -4.04 -3.85
C ALA A 16 -9.82 -2.67 -3.19
N LEU A 17 -9.89 -1.59 -3.98
CA LEU A 17 -10.32 -0.28 -3.49
C LEU A 17 -11.79 -0.25 -3.07
N ARG A 18 -12.66 -1.15 -3.53
CA ARG A 18 -14.04 -1.21 -3.02
C ARG A 18 -14.05 -1.63 -1.55
N ASP A 19 -13.28 -2.66 -1.22
CA ASP A 19 -13.24 -3.27 0.11
C ASP A 19 -12.28 -2.55 1.07
N HIS A 20 -11.25 -1.88 0.55
CA HIS A 20 -10.23 -1.19 1.33
C HIS A 20 -10.07 0.26 0.90
N LYS A 21 -9.88 1.17 1.86
CA LYS A 21 -9.68 2.59 1.56
C LYS A 21 -8.28 2.92 1.02
N GLY A 22 -7.34 1.98 1.06
CA GLY A 22 -6.04 2.14 0.44
C GLY A 22 -5.38 0.81 0.12
N ILE A 23 -4.59 0.80 -0.95
CA ILE A 23 -3.96 -0.39 -1.52
C ILE A 23 -2.52 -0.07 -1.95
N VAL A 24 -1.68 -1.10 -1.98
CA VAL A 24 -0.31 -1.04 -2.54
C VAL A 24 -0.26 -1.92 -3.78
N VAL A 25 0.05 -1.33 -4.93
CA VAL A 25 0.13 -2.03 -6.22
C VAL A 25 1.60 -2.15 -6.63
N GLN A 26 2.06 -3.39 -6.75
CA GLN A 26 3.44 -3.67 -7.14
C GLN A 26 3.78 -3.00 -8.48
N GLY A 27 4.86 -2.22 -8.50
CA GLY A 27 5.34 -1.48 -9.69
C GLY A 27 4.58 -0.20 -10.03
N HIS A 28 3.51 0.15 -9.30
CA HIS A 28 2.71 1.37 -9.55
C HIS A 28 2.64 2.30 -8.34
N GLY A 29 2.95 1.80 -7.14
CA GLY A 29 2.91 2.58 -5.91
C GLY A 29 1.62 2.35 -5.13
N THR A 30 1.19 3.36 -4.38
CA THR A 30 0.04 3.29 -3.47
C THR A 30 -1.13 4.10 -3.99
N PHE A 31 -2.33 3.62 -3.71
CA PHE A 31 -3.57 4.33 -4.04
C PHE A 31 -4.46 4.37 -2.80
N ALA A 32 -5.09 5.50 -2.56
CA ALA A 32 -6.05 5.68 -1.47
C ALA A 32 -7.31 6.38 -1.98
N ARG A 33 -8.44 6.13 -1.31
CA ARG A 33 -9.71 6.80 -1.55
C ARG A 33 -10.31 7.32 -0.25
N GLY A 34 -10.98 8.46 -0.34
CA GLY A 34 -11.72 9.09 0.74
C GLY A 34 -12.90 9.89 0.18
N ALA A 35 -13.82 10.29 1.05
CA ALA A 35 -14.89 11.22 0.70
C ALA A 35 -14.34 12.63 0.42
N THR A 36 -13.18 12.97 1.02
CA THR A 36 -12.44 14.20 0.78
C THR A 36 -10.99 13.89 0.43
N VAL A 37 -10.30 14.87 -0.17
CA VAL A 37 -8.86 14.79 -0.46
C VAL A 37 -8.07 14.64 0.84
N ASP A 38 -8.46 15.33 1.91
CA ASP A 38 -7.83 15.20 3.23
C ASP A 38 -7.93 13.77 3.78
N GLU A 39 -9.09 13.12 3.68
CA GLU A 39 -9.25 11.73 4.13
C GLU A 39 -8.35 10.79 3.31
N ALA A 40 -8.35 10.93 1.99
CA ALA A 40 -7.49 10.15 1.12
C ALA A 40 -6.00 10.36 1.45
N PHE A 41 -5.60 11.60 1.74
CA PHE A 41 -4.24 11.96 2.09
C PHE A 41 -3.82 11.34 3.43
N VAL A 42 -4.64 11.42 4.47
CA VAL A 42 -4.34 10.80 5.78
C VAL A 42 -4.13 9.29 5.64
N ILE A 43 -4.98 8.62 4.85
CA ILE A 43 -4.88 7.18 4.60
C ILE A 43 -3.60 6.86 3.83
N LEU A 44 -3.31 7.62 2.77
CA LEU A 44 -2.11 7.45 1.96
C LEU A 44 -0.84 7.65 2.79
N SER A 45 -0.75 8.74 3.55
CA SER A 45 0.39 9.03 4.44
C SER A 45 0.60 7.93 5.49
N SER A 46 -0.48 7.37 6.04
CA SER A 46 -0.41 6.27 6.99
C SER A 46 0.18 5.00 6.37
N ILE A 47 -0.22 4.68 5.13
CA ILE A 47 0.30 3.53 4.38
C ILE A 47 1.79 3.74 4.08
N GLU A 48 2.18 4.90 3.55
CA GLU A 48 3.57 5.21 3.21
C GLU A 48 4.49 5.20 4.44
N HIS A 49 4.00 5.72 5.57
CA HIS A 49 4.76 5.67 6.82
C HIS A 49 4.96 4.23 7.30
N ALA A 50 3.91 3.40 7.28
CA ALA A 50 4.02 1.99 7.64
C ALA A 50 4.96 1.21 6.69
N CYS A 51 4.90 1.49 5.38
CA CYS A 51 5.81 0.92 4.39
C CYS A 51 7.27 1.31 4.68
N THR A 52 7.52 2.57 5.04
CA THR A 52 8.85 3.06 5.42
C THR A 52 9.39 2.32 6.64
N VAL A 53 8.60 2.24 7.71
CA VAL A 53 8.99 1.52 8.94
C VAL A 53 9.30 0.06 8.63
N LYS A 54 8.43 -0.62 7.88
CA LYS A 54 8.65 -2.01 7.49
C LYS A 54 9.93 -2.17 6.67
N TYR A 55 10.18 -1.29 5.70
CA TYR A 55 11.39 -1.33 4.88
C TYR A 55 12.66 -1.16 5.71
N LEU A 56 12.66 -0.22 6.66
CA LEU A 56 13.81 0.00 7.56
C LEU A 56 14.05 -1.22 8.47
N VAL A 57 12.99 -1.79 9.05
CA VAL A 57 13.10 -2.99 9.90
C VAL A 57 13.58 -4.20 9.09
N ASP A 58 13.03 -4.42 7.90
CA ASP A 58 13.45 -5.51 7.02
C ASP A 58 14.90 -5.33 6.55
N SER A 59 15.34 -4.09 6.31
CA SER A 59 16.72 -3.77 5.97
C SER A 59 17.67 -4.01 7.15
N ALA A 60 17.31 -3.57 8.36
CA ALA A 60 18.11 -3.79 9.56
C ALA A 60 18.29 -5.29 9.86
N LYS A 61 17.23 -6.09 9.69
CA LYS A 61 17.31 -7.56 9.83
C LYS A 61 18.22 -8.22 8.82
N ARG A 62 18.32 -7.67 7.60
CA ARG A 62 19.21 -8.19 6.55
C ARG A 62 20.68 -7.84 6.77
N ILE A 63 20.95 -6.73 7.46
CA ILE A 63 22.33 -6.31 7.83
C ILE A 63 22.87 -7.15 8.98
N ASN A 64 21.99 -7.69 9.84
CA ASN A 64 22.37 -8.43 11.04
C ASN A 64 22.40 -9.96 10.84
N VAL A 65 22.59 -10.41 9.59
CA VAL A 65 22.84 -11.81 9.15
C VAL A 65 24.14 -11.81 8.35
#